data_AF-A0A853MGS9-F1
#
_entry.id   AF-A0A853MGS9-F1
#
_cell.length_a   1.000
_cell.length_b   1.000
_cell.length_c   1.000
_cell.angle_alpha   90.00
_cell.angle_beta   90.00
_cell.angle_gamma   90.00
#
_symmetry.space_group_name_H-M   'P 1'
#
loop_
_entity.id
_entity.type
_entity.pdbx_description
1 polymer ?
#
loop_
_entity_poly.entity_id
_entity_poly.type
_entity_poly.pdbx_seq_one_letter_code
_entity_poly.pdbx_strand_id
1 'polypeptide(L)'
;MGRIFISAAHGGKEDGKIDPGSIAGGTTESREMILLRDLIVTELRGRNLEVLSVPDDLSAVQTISWINSRSRAGDVALEIHTDGANNPTVRGAGVFYIANNTERKQNAEILLTGLLRRVNQLPSRGVRPDTDSGLGRLQFCRQTNLPALLMQVGFITSPEDRNLLQTRRRDFALGIVDGLVGWSKIIAPQPETPVDANYLAINININGQNYGEQGILINGNSYIPVDLVDRLRIDLSRGSNINRVTYRRIVYVKAIELREFNISIAWDSSTKTVKLRSVLAICAGHIDQIISNGSTTEVQLQLFLRNNNENALNQFGDIPKLYREEATLEGVNHDIAFCQMCLETGFLRFGGDIKPLQNNFAGLGGISGGAEAASFSSARIGVRAHIQHLKAYASLEPLVQEEVDPRFRFVTRGVAPSVDQLSGRWSADLDYGTKIKALFKRLYESAGLI
;
A
#
# COMPACT_ATOMS: atom_id res chain seq x y z
N MET A 1 -7.01 25.26 -17.88
CA MET A 1 -6.76 24.20 -16.88
C MET A 1 -7.61 23.02 -17.27
N GLY A 2 -7.12 21.79 -17.12
CA GLY A 2 -7.98 20.63 -17.29
C GLY A 2 -8.99 20.51 -16.15
N ARG A 3 -9.91 19.55 -16.29
CA ARG A 3 -11.00 19.32 -15.34
C ARG A 3 -10.49 18.52 -14.16
N ILE A 4 -11.13 18.72 -13.02
CA ILE A 4 -10.78 18.02 -11.79
C ILE A 4 -11.88 17.01 -11.48
N PHE A 5 -11.52 15.73 -11.40
CA PHE A 5 -12.39 14.67 -10.91
C PHE A 5 -12.18 14.53 -9.41
N ILE A 6 -13.24 14.62 -8.61
CA ILE A 6 -13.20 14.36 -7.17
C ILE A 6 -14.11 13.19 -6.82
N SER A 7 -13.52 12.16 -6.23
CA SER A 7 -14.18 11.00 -5.64
C SER A 7 -14.13 11.09 -4.11
N ALA A 8 -15.25 10.78 -3.45
CA ALA A 8 -15.27 10.45 -2.03
C ALA A 8 -15.20 8.92 -1.93
N ALA A 9 -14.28 8.40 -1.13
CA ALA A 9 -14.14 6.96 -0.96
C ALA A 9 -15.39 6.33 -0.33
N HIS A 10 -15.60 5.05 -0.63
CA HIS A 10 -16.70 4.25 -0.10
C HIS A 10 -18.08 4.81 -0.53
N GLY A 11 -19.15 4.49 0.19
CA GLY A 11 -20.53 4.94 -0.10
C GLY A 11 -21.23 4.14 -1.22
N GLY A 12 -20.44 3.55 -2.12
CA GLY A 12 -20.91 2.68 -3.19
C GLY A 12 -21.49 1.36 -2.69
N LYS A 13 -22.25 0.68 -3.56
CA LYS A 13 -22.74 -0.67 -3.28
C LYS A 13 -21.73 -1.72 -3.73
N GLU A 14 -21.26 -2.52 -2.79
CA GLU A 14 -20.44 -3.72 -3.02
C GLU A 14 -21.22 -4.94 -2.50
N ASP A 15 -21.41 -5.95 -3.35
CA ASP A 15 -22.22 -7.14 -3.06
C ASP A 15 -23.61 -6.84 -2.47
N GLY A 16 -24.24 -5.77 -2.95
CA GLY A 16 -25.58 -5.32 -2.54
C GLY A 16 -25.63 -4.56 -1.22
N LYS A 17 -24.49 -4.34 -0.54
CA LYS A 17 -24.39 -3.55 0.69
C LYS A 17 -23.67 -2.23 0.41
N ILE A 18 -24.09 -1.17 1.11
CA ILE A 18 -23.35 0.09 1.08
C ILE A 18 -22.07 -0.12 1.87
N ASP A 19 -20.93 0.20 1.26
CA ASP A 19 -19.64 0.22 1.94
C ASP A 19 -19.54 1.52 2.78
N PRO A 20 -19.52 1.42 4.12
CA PRO A 20 -19.39 2.60 4.97
C PRO A 20 -17.94 3.13 5.06
N GLY A 21 -16.96 2.34 4.63
CA GLY A 21 -15.56 2.51 5.03
C GLY A 21 -15.39 2.36 6.55
N SER A 22 -14.39 3.03 7.11
CA SER A 22 -14.15 3.01 8.55
C SER A 22 -15.29 3.67 9.35
N ILE A 23 -15.70 3.06 10.47
CA ILE A 23 -16.77 3.57 11.35
C ILE A 23 -16.18 3.97 12.69
N ALA A 24 -16.35 5.23 13.09
CA ALA A 24 -15.87 5.70 14.39
C ALA A 24 -16.69 6.88 14.93
N GLY A 25 -16.93 6.82 16.25
CA GLY A 25 -17.61 7.85 17.02
C GLY A 25 -18.85 8.46 16.36
N GLY A 26 -19.76 7.58 15.95
CA GLY A 26 -21.10 7.93 15.45
C GLY A 26 -21.17 8.38 13.99
N THR A 27 -20.08 8.26 13.22
CA THR A 27 -20.06 8.59 11.79
C THR A 27 -19.31 7.51 10.99
N THR A 28 -19.37 7.62 9.67
CA THR A 28 -18.68 6.73 8.73
C THR A 28 -17.75 7.53 7.82
N GLU A 29 -16.71 6.88 7.33
CA GLU A 29 -15.79 7.44 6.36
C GLU A 29 -16.51 7.96 5.12
N SER A 30 -17.40 7.13 4.54
CA SER A 30 -18.18 7.50 3.38
C SER A 30 -18.93 8.82 3.59
N ARG A 31 -19.58 8.99 4.75
CA ARG A 31 -20.34 10.19 5.08
C ARG A 31 -19.44 11.42 5.19
N GLU A 32 -18.33 11.33 5.91
CA GLU A 32 -17.45 12.49 6.11
C GLU A 32 -16.73 12.89 4.81
N MET A 33 -16.37 11.91 3.96
CA MET A 33 -15.77 12.16 2.65
C MET A 33 -16.76 12.77 1.67
N ILE A 34 -18.01 12.31 1.63
CA ILE A 34 -19.08 12.93 0.84
C ILE A 34 -19.26 14.41 1.20
N LEU A 35 -19.37 14.71 2.50
CA LEU A 35 -19.54 16.09 2.99
C LEU A 35 -18.32 16.98 2.67
N LEU A 36 -17.10 16.43 2.75
CA LEU A 36 -15.88 17.17 2.41
C LEU A 36 -15.78 17.40 0.90
N ARG A 37 -16.06 16.39 0.09
CA ARG A 37 -16.05 16.44 -1.38
C ARG A 37 -17.04 17.46 -1.92
N ASP A 38 -18.24 17.56 -1.36
CA ASP A 38 -19.25 18.54 -1.77
C ASP A 38 -18.79 19.99 -1.50
N LEU A 39 -18.08 20.23 -0.39
CA LEU A 39 -17.46 21.53 -0.12
C LEU A 39 -16.29 21.81 -1.06
N ILE A 40 -15.44 20.83 -1.37
CA ILE A 40 -14.36 20.98 -2.36
C ILE A 40 -14.94 21.36 -3.72
N VAL A 41 -16.00 20.67 -4.18
CA VAL A 41 -16.69 20.96 -5.44
C VAL A 41 -17.26 22.38 -5.44
N THR A 42 -17.87 22.81 -4.33
CA THR A 42 -18.40 24.16 -4.16
C THR A 42 -17.30 25.22 -4.28
N GLU A 43 -16.19 25.03 -3.57
CA GLU A 43 -15.05 25.96 -3.56
C GLU A 43 -14.31 25.99 -4.93
N LEU A 44 -14.22 24.86 -5.65
CA LEU A 44 -13.67 24.81 -7.01
C LEU A 44 -14.55 25.58 -8.00
N ARG A 45 -15.87 25.37 -7.97
CA ARG A 45 -16.83 26.09 -8.82
C ARG A 45 -16.83 27.59 -8.53
N GLY A 46 -16.72 27.97 -7.26
CA GLY A 46 -16.57 29.38 -6.86
C GLY A 46 -15.32 30.06 -7.43
N ARG A 47 -14.29 29.28 -7.82
CA ARG A 47 -13.09 29.76 -8.51
C ARG A 47 -13.16 29.61 -10.04
N ASN A 48 -14.35 29.34 -10.59
CA ASN A 48 -14.59 29.08 -12.01
C ASN A 48 -13.75 27.91 -12.58
N LEU A 49 -13.46 26.90 -11.77
CA LEU A 49 -12.79 25.68 -12.21
C LEU A 49 -13.83 24.60 -12.56
N GLU A 50 -13.60 23.90 -13.66
CA GLU A 50 -14.44 22.79 -14.08
C GLU A 50 -14.14 21.55 -13.23
N VAL A 51 -15.15 21.05 -12.54
CA VAL A 51 -15.06 19.91 -11.61
C VAL A 51 -16.18 18.92 -11.86
N LEU A 52 -15.81 17.63 -11.87
CA LEU A 52 -16.72 16.50 -11.94
C LEU A 52 -16.72 15.79 -10.58
N SER A 53 -17.88 15.80 -9.92
CA SER A 53 -18.13 15.00 -8.72
C SER A 53 -18.47 13.58 -9.15
N VAL A 54 -17.71 12.59 -8.70
CA VAL A 54 -18.03 11.17 -8.94
C VAL A 54 -19.30 10.81 -8.14
N PRO A 55 -20.26 10.06 -8.71
CA PRO A 55 -21.45 9.61 -7.99
C PRO A 55 -21.12 8.69 -6.80
N ASP A 56 -21.91 8.82 -5.73
CA ASP A 56 -21.66 8.15 -4.43
C ASP A 56 -22.03 6.67 -4.40
N ASP A 57 -22.83 6.21 -5.36
CA ASP A 57 -23.37 4.86 -5.41
C ASP A 57 -22.47 3.87 -6.16
N LEU A 58 -21.34 4.34 -6.70
CA LEU A 58 -20.38 3.55 -7.46
C LEU A 58 -19.41 2.81 -6.54
N SER A 59 -19.21 1.51 -6.78
CA SER A 59 -18.07 0.75 -6.23
C SER A 59 -16.74 1.34 -6.69
N ALA A 60 -15.63 0.95 -6.05
CA ALA A 60 -14.31 1.45 -6.42
C ALA A 60 -13.94 1.21 -7.91
N VAL A 61 -14.30 0.04 -8.46
CA VAL A 61 -14.08 -0.29 -9.88
C VAL A 61 -14.96 0.56 -10.80
N GLN A 62 -16.21 0.81 -10.41
CA GLN A 62 -17.13 1.65 -11.18
C GLN A 62 -16.71 3.12 -11.15
N THR A 63 -16.22 3.63 -10.02
CA THR A 63 -15.63 4.97 -9.88
C THR A 63 -14.50 5.19 -10.88
N ILE A 64 -13.54 4.26 -10.95
CA ILE A 64 -12.42 4.33 -11.90
C ILE A 64 -12.92 4.28 -13.35
N SER A 65 -13.87 3.38 -13.65
CA SER A 65 -14.47 3.25 -14.99
C SER A 65 -15.24 4.53 -15.40
N TRP A 66 -15.91 5.16 -14.44
CA TRP A 66 -16.66 6.40 -14.65
C TRP A 66 -15.73 7.57 -14.97
N ILE A 67 -14.61 7.69 -14.25
CA ILE A 67 -13.57 8.70 -14.51
C ILE A 67 -12.93 8.44 -15.88
N ASN A 68 -12.46 7.21 -16.13
CA ASN A 68 -11.74 6.86 -17.36
C ASN A 68 -12.57 7.11 -18.62
N SER A 69 -13.86 6.74 -18.62
CA SER A 69 -14.77 6.96 -19.75
C SER A 69 -15.06 8.44 -20.06
N ARG A 70 -14.76 9.36 -19.14
CA ARG A 70 -14.98 10.81 -19.29
C ARG A 70 -13.70 11.61 -19.43
N SER A 71 -12.56 11.00 -19.18
CA SER A 71 -11.25 11.64 -19.09
C SER A 71 -10.79 12.26 -20.41
N ARG A 72 -10.05 13.36 -20.33
CA ARG A 72 -9.37 14.03 -21.45
C ARG A 72 -7.96 14.44 -21.03
N ALA A 73 -7.11 14.74 -22.02
CA ALA A 73 -5.77 15.24 -21.77
C ALA A 73 -5.81 16.53 -20.92
N GLY A 74 -4.97 16.61 -19.90
CA GLY A 74 -4.89 17.74 -18.97
C GLY A 74 -5.76 17.61 -17.71
N ASP A 75 -6.70 16.67 -17.67
CA ASP A 75 -7.52 16.42 -16.47
C ASP A 75 -6.71 15.76 -15.36
N VAL A 76 -7.16 15.89 -14.11
CA VAL A 76 -6.59 15.23 -12.93
C VAL A 76 -7.69 14.59 -12.08
N ALA A 77 -7.36 13.56 -11.30
CA ALA A 77 -8.30 12.87 -10.42
C ALA A 77 -7.78 12.75 -8.99
N LEU A 78 -8.62 13.07 -8.01
CA LEU A 78 -8.34 12.89 -6.60
C LEU A 78 -9.45 12.08 -5.94
N GLU A 79 -9.07 11.07 -5.18
CA GLU A 79 -9.95 10.38 -4.25
C GLU A 79 -9.56 10.72 -2.82
N ILE A 80 -10.54 11.10 -2.00
CA ILE A 80 -10.32 11.43 -0.59
C ILE A 80 -10.84 10.30 0.31
N HIS A 81 -10.03 9.96 1.31
CA HIS A 81 -10.23 8.90 2.29
C HIS A 81 -9.98 9.43 3.70
N THR A 82 -10.49 8.74 4.72
CA THR A 82 -9.97 8.80 6.09
C THR A 82 -9.46 7.43 6.48
N ASP A 83 -8.27 7.34 7.03
CA ASP A 83 -7.76 6.05 7.48
C ASP A 83 -8.37 5.64 8.85
N GLY A 84 -8.17 4.38 9.21
CA GLY A 84 -8.55 3.80 10.50
C GLY A 84 -7.34 3.14 11.17
N ALA A 85 -7.23 3.33 12.48
CA ALA A 85 -6.24 2.63 13.30
C ALA A 85 -6.84 2.21 14.63
N ASN A 86 -6.41 1.03 15.12
CA ASN A 86 -6.80 0.53 16.44
C ASN A 86 -6.38 1.49 17.57
N ASN A 87 -5.23 2.17 17.40
CA ASN A 87 -4.81 3.21 18.33
C ASN A 87 -5.49 4.55 17.97
N PRO A 88 -6.39 5.09 18.80
CA PRO A 88 -7.05 6.36 18.52
C PRO A 88 -6.09 7.57 18.57
N THR A 89 -4.86 7.41 19.05
CA THR A 89 -3.84 8.48 19.01
C THR A 89 -3.13 8.59 17.66
N VAL A 90 -3.26 7.58 16.79
CA VAL A 90 -2.72 7.64 15.42
C VAL A 90 -3.54 8.62 14.61
N ARG A 91 -2.84 9.60 14.04
CA ARG A 91 -3.45 10.74 13.38
C ARG A 91 -2.57 11.32 12.26
N GLY A 92 -3.12 12.26 11.51
CA GLY A 92 -2.46 13.02 10.46
C GLY A 92 -2.89 12.65 9.04
N ALA A 93 -2.55 13.52 8.09
CA ALA A 93 -2.86 13.35 6.67
C ALA A 93 -1.65 12.88 5.85
N GLY A 94 -1.93 12.15 4.78
CA GLY A 94 -0.93 11.72 3.80
C GLY A 94 -1.53 11.60 2.40
N VAL A 95 -0.67 11.51 1.39
CA VAL A 95 -1.10 11.34 -0.01
C VAL A 95 -0.34 10.18 -0.64
N PHE A 96 -1.09 9.27 -1.24
CA PHE A 96 -0.55 8.19 -2.03
C PHE A 96 -0.51 8.54 -3.52
N TYR A 97 0.55 8.05 -4.16
CA TYR A 97 0.77 8.20 -5.59
C TYR A 97 1.26 6.88 -6.19
N ILE A 98 1.12 6.72 -7.50
CA ILE A 98 1.59 5.51 -8.18
C ILE A 98 3.13 5.35 -8.07
N ALA A 99 3.60 4.21 -7.57
CA ALA A 99 5.03 3.96 -7.40
C ALA A 99 5.82 4.11 -8.70
N ASN A 100 7.10 4.51 -8.59
CA ASN A 100 8.01 4.79 -9.71
C ASN A 100 7.59 5.95 -10.62
N ASN A 101 6.78 6.90 -10.12
CA ASN A 101 6.39 8.10 -10.84
C ASN A 101 6.79 9.37 -10.06
N THR A 102 7.96 9.92 -10.39
CA THR A 102 8.53 11.09 -9.69
C THR A 102 7.66 12.34 -9.83
N GLU A 103 7.03 12.55 -10.99
CA GLU A 103 6.12 13.68 -11.20
C GLU A 103 4.90 13.58 -10.29
N ARG A 104 4.31 12.39 -10.16
CA ARG A 104 3.16 12.15 -9.27
C ARG A 104 3.53 12.27 -7.78
N LYS A 105 4.76 11.92 -7.40
CA LYS A 105 5.27 12.23 -6.04
C LYS A 105 5.25 13.74 -5.77
N GLN A 106 5.79 14.55 -6.69
CA GLN A 106 5.79 16.01 -6.54
C GLN A 106 4.37 16.60 -6.51
N ASN A 107 3.46 16.04 -7.32
CA ASN A 107 2.05 16.44 -7.31
C ASN A 107 1.38 16.15 -5.96
N ALA A 108 1.69 15.00 -5.35
CA ALA A 108 1.23 14.64 -4.01
C ALA A 108 1.76 15.61 -2.93
N GLU A 109 3.01 16.06 -3.05
CA GLU A 109 3.62 17.00 -2.10
C GLU A 109 2.92 18.36 -2.13
N ILE A 110 2.58 18.84 -3.32
CA ILE A 110 1.81 20.08 -3.52
C ILE A 110 0.43 19.96 -2.88
N LEU A 111 -0.27 18.85 -3.14
CA LEU A 111 -1.61 18.61 -2.59
C LEU A 111 -1.59 18.55 -1.06
N LEU A 112 -0.69 17.77 -0.48
CA LEU A 112 -0.54 17.64 0.97
C LEU A 112 -0.20 18.97 1.63
N THR A 113 0.74 19.72 1.04
CA THR A 113 1.13 21.05 1.52
C THR A 113 -0.05 22.02 1.51
N GLY A 114 -0.92 21.96 0.49
CA GLY A 114 -2.14 22.75 0.41
C GLY A 114 -3.04 22.55 1.63
N LEU A 115 -3.32 21.29 1.99
CA LEU A 115 -4.12 20.96 3.18
C LEU A 115 -3.44 21.45 4.47
N LEU A 116 -2.17 21.08 4.68
CA LEU A 116 -1.49 21.31 5.95
C LEU A 116 -1.25 22.80 6.25
N ARG A 117 -1.17 23.66 5.21
CA ARG A 117 -1.10 25.12 5.40
C ARG A 117 -2.39 25.71 5.99
N ARG A 118 -3.55 25.12 5.70
CA ARG A 118 -4.86 25.57 6.22
C ARG A 118 -5.21 24.90 7.55
N VAL A 119 -4.80 23.65 7.72
CA VAL A 119 -5.08 22.82 8.90
C VAL A 119 -3.76 22.45 9.60
N ASN A 120 -3.10 23.45 10.18
CA ASN A 120 -1.77 23.29 10.77
C ASN A 120 -1.73 22.39 12.03
N GLN A 121 -2.87 22.08 12.64
CA GLN A 121 -2.97 21.12 13.76
C GLN A 121 -2.95 19.65 13.32
N LEU A 122 -3.04 19.39 12.03
CA LEU A 122 -3.03 18.04 11.47
C LEU A 122 -1.59 17.60 11.20
N PRO A 123 -1.10 16.50 11.81
CA PRO A 123 0.26 16.04 11.54
C PRO A 123 0.44 15.59 10.09
N SER A 124 1.64 15.79 9.54
CA SER A 124 2.00 15.22 8.24
C SER A 124 2.42 13.76 8.40
N ARG A 125 1.85 12.88 7.58
CA ARG A 125 2.32 11.50 7.37
C ARG A 125 3.13 11.34 6.08
N GLY A 126 3.36 12.45 5.38
CA GLY A 126 4.13 12.53 4.14
C GLY A 126 3.39 12.00 2.91
N VAL A 127 4.12 11.98 1.80
CA VAL A 127 3.68 11.35 0.55
C VAL A 127 4.31 9.98 0.39
N ARG A 128 3.55 9.00 -0.07
CA ARG A 128 4.00 7.60 -0.15
C ARG A 128 3.61 6.96 -1.47
N PRO A 129 4.45 6.07 -2.03
CA PRO A 129 4.01 5.26 -3.15
C PRO A 129 2.85 4.37 -2.72
N ASP A 130 1.94 4.03 -3.63
CA ASP A 130 0.79 3.16 -3.39
C ASP A 130 1.20 1.76 -2.90
N THR A 131 2.45 1.37 -3.17
CA THR A 131 3.06 0.14 -2.65
C THR A 131 3.26 0.13 -1.15
N ASP A 132 3.21 1.28 -0.49
CA ASP A 132 3.25 1.39 0.97
C ASP A 132 1.87 1.28 1.62
N SER A 133 0.79 1.17 0.83
CA SER A 133 -0.54 0.84 1.36
C SER A 133 -0.56 -0.58 1.93
N GLY A 134 -1.56 -0.89 2.78
CA GLY A 134 -1.69 -2.20 3.41
C GLY A 134 -1.70 -3.36 2.40
N LEU A 135 -2.37 -3.17 1.26
CA LEU A 135 -2.45 -4.19 0.19
C LEU A 135 -1.28 -4.13 -0.81
N GLY A 136 -0.33 -3.21 -0.62
CA GLY A 136 0.83 -3.06 -1.52
C GLY A 136 0.49 -2.51 -2.91
N ARG A 137 -0.74 -2.02 -3.10
CA ARG A 137 -1.29 -1.49 -4.34
C ARG A 137 -2.54 -0.68 -4.04
N LEU A 138 -2.70 0.48 -4.69
CA LEU A 138 -3.97 1.23 -4.68
C LEU A 138 -4.55 1.31 -6.09
N GLN A 139 -5.72 0.69 -6.29
CA GLN A 139 -6.37 0.63 -7.60
C GLN A 139 -6.64 2.03 -8.19
N PHE A 140 -7.05 3.01 -7.39
CA PHE A 140 -7.29 4.37 -7.86
C PHE A 140 -6.05 5.00 -8.51
N CYS A 141 -4.87 4.83 -7.90
CA CYS A 141 -3.59 5.30 -8.44
C CYS A 141 -3.14 4.50 -9.67
N ARG A 142 -3.46 3.21 -9.73
CA ARG A 142 -2.99 2.27 -10.77
C ARG A 142 -3.87 2.26 -12.02
N GLN A 143 -5.17 2.30 -11.86
CA GLN A 143 -6.15 2.00 -12.91
C GLN A 143 -6.81 3.24 -13.49
N THR A 144 -6.70 4.40 -12.84
CA THR A 144 -7.09 5.68 -13.44
C THR A 144 -6.11 6.06 -14.56
N ASN A 145 -6.65 6.42 -15.72
CA ASN A 145 -5.87 6.79 -16.91
C ASN A 145 -5.28 8.21 -16.79
N LEU A 146 -5.88 9.05 -15.95
CA LEU A 146 -5.42 10.40 -15.62
C LEU A 146 -4.29 10.38 -14.57
N PRO A 147 -3.52 11.48 -14.45
CA PRO A 147 -2.79 11.77 -13.23
C PRO A 147 -3.74 11.70 -12.02
N ALA A 148 -3.50 10.71 -11.15
CA ALA A 148 -4.39 10.39 -10.05
C ALA A 148 -3.63 10.31 -8.72
N LEU A 149 -4.26 10.82 -7.66
CA LEU A 149 -3.78 10.78 -6.28
C LEU A 149 -4.88 10.27 -5.36
N LEU A 150 -4.49 9.58 -4.30
CA LEU A 150 -5.39 9.21 -3.21
C LEU A 150 -4.92 9.93 -1.95
N MET A 151 -5.78 10.71 -1.32
CA MET A 151 -5.43 11.49 -0.14
C MET A 151 -6.17 10.98 1.08
N GLN A 152 -5.41 10.53 2.07
CA GLN A 152 -5.92 10.29 3.41
C GLN A 152 -5.92 11.63 4.15
N VAL A 153 -7.09 12.20 4.38
CA VAL A 153 -7.22 13.52 5.01
C VAL A 153 -7.09 13.47 6.53
N GLY A 154 -7.00 12.30 7.13
CA GLY A 154 -6.87 12.11 8.59
C GLY A 154 -7.25 10.70 9.00
N PHE A 155 -7.31 10.45 10.31
CA PHE A 155 -7.78 9.18 10.87
C PHE A 155 -9.17 9.37 11.50
N ILE A 156 -10.20 8.68 11.01
CA ILE A 156 -11.55 8.82 11.56
C ILE A 156 -11.67 8.26 12.98
N THR A 157 -10.82 7.28 13.30
CA THR A 157 -10.71 6.69 14.64
C THR A 157 -10.01 7.61 15.64
N SER A 158 -9.28 8.64 15.20
CA SER A 158 -8.74 9.68 16.08
C SER A 158 -9.81 10.72 16.41
N PRO A 159 -10.17 10.91 17.69
CA PRO A 159 -11.11 11.95 18.11
C PRO A 159 -10.67 13.35 17.67
N GLU A 160 -9.36 13.65 17.70
CA GLU A 160 -8.81 14.95 17.35
C GLU A 160 -8.94 15.24 15.85
N ASP A 161 -8.55 14.30 14.99
CA ASP A 161 -8.64 14.47 13.54
C ASP A 161 -10.11 14.53 13.08
N ARG A 162 -10.96 13.67 13.64
CA ARG A 162 -12.41 13.70 13.38
C ARG A 162 -13.03 15.02 13.81
N ASN A 163 -12.67 15.55 14.99
CA ASN A 163 -13.14 16.86 15.44
C ASN A 163 -12.67 17.99 14.50
N LEU A 164 -11.41 17.97 14.05
CA LEU A 164 -10.90 18.91 13.06
C LEU A 164 -11.68 18.81 11.74
N LEU A 165 -11.90 17.60 11.22
CA LEU A 165 -12.63 17.37 9.98
C LEU A 165 -14.07 17.88 10.06
N GLN A 166 -14.75 17.68 11.20
CA GLN A 166 -16.15 18.06 11.38
C GLN A 166 -16.32 19.56 11.64
N THR A 167 -15.46 20.17 12.46
CA THR A 167 -15.59 21.58 12.88
C THR A 167 -14.89 22.56 11.92
N ARG A 168 -13.86 22.10 11.21
CA ARG A 168 -13.06 22.91 10.26
C ARG A 168 -13.12 22.37 8.84
N ARG A 169 -14.19 21.65 8.45
CA ARG A 169 -14.33 21.03 7.12
C ARG A 169 -14.07 21.98 5.96
N ARG A 170 -14.46 23.25 6.11
CA ARG A 170 -14.20 24.28 5.10
C ARG A 170 -12.71 24.57 4.91
N ASP A 171 -11.91 24.55 5.98
CA ASP A 171 -10.46 24.73 5.90
C ASP A 171 -9.78 23.54 5.22
N PHE A 172 -10.28 22.31 5.47
CA PHE A 172 -9.87 21.12 4.71
C PHE A 172 -10.16 21.30 3.22
N ALA A 173 -11.41 21.68 2.88
CA ALA A 173 -11.82 21.89 1.50
C ALA A 173 -10.96 22.96 0.81
N LEU A 174 -10.77 24.12 1.43
CA LEU A 174 -9.95 25.20 0.89
C LEU A 174 -8.48 24.78 0.71
N GLY A 175 -7.91 24.04 1.65
CA GLY A 175 -6.54 23.55 1.56
C GLY A 175 -6.35 22.53 0.44
N ILE A 176 -7.29 21.60 0.31
CA ILE A 176 -7.32 20.63 -0.80
C ILE A 176 -7.49 21.34 -2.13
N VAL A 177 -8.38 22.34 -2.22
CA VAL A 177 -8.56 23.18 -3.42
C VAL A 177 -7.27 23.93 -3.78
N ASP A 178 -6.60 24.57 -2.82
CA ASP A 178 -5.33 25.27 -3.06
C ASP A 178 -4.27 24.30 -3.64
N GLY A 179 -4.19 23.07 -3.09
CA GLY A 179 -3.33 22.00 -3.60
C GLY A 179 -3.71 21.52 -5.01
N LEU A 180 -5.00 21.28 -5.28
CA LEU A 180 -5.53 20.87 -6.58
C LEU A 180 -5.29 21.94 -7.66
N VAL A 181 -5.46 23.22 -7.34
CA VAL A 181 -5.16 24.32 -8.27
C VAL A 181 -3.66 24.34 -8.60
N GLY A 182 -2.80 24.18 -7.59
CA GLY A 182 -1.35 24.10 -7.80
C GLY A 182 -0.96 22.92 -8.70
N TRP A 183 -1.51 21.74 -8.43
CA TRP A 183 -1.26 20.54 -9.21
C TRP A 183 -1.81 20.62 -10.64
N SER A 184 -3.08 20.97 -10.82
CA SER A 184 -3.73 21.02 -12.14
C SER A 184 -3.08 22.02 -13.10
N LYS A 185 -2.48 23.10 -12.59
CA LYS A 185 -1.68 24.04 -13.40
C LYS A 185 -0.42 23.41 -13.99
N ILE A 186 0.22 22.47 -13.28
CA ILE A 186 1.40 21.76 -13.77
C ILE A 186 1.03 20.81 -14.92
N ILE A 187 -0.16 20.22 -14.86
CA ILE A 187 -0.66 19.25 -15.85
C ILE A 187 -1.31 19.91 -17.07
N ALA A 188 -1.71 21.19 -16.96
CA ALA A 188 -2.39 21.90 -18.02
C ALA A 188 -1.58 21.86 -19.34
N PRO A 189 -2.20 21.52 -20.48
CA PRO A 189 -1.52 21.51 -21.78
C PRO A 189 -0.91 22.89 -22.06
N GLN A 190 0.33 22.94 -22.53
CA GLN A 190 0.92 24.19 -22.99
C GLN A 190 0.33 24.59 -24.36
N PRO A 191 0.08 25.89 -24.62
CA PRO A 191 -0.57 26.35 -25.85
C PRO A 191 0.16 25.98 -27.16
N GLU A 192 1.44 25.62 -27.10
CA GLU A 192 2.30 25.43 -28.28
C GLU A 192 2.55 23.96 -28.66
N THR A 193 1.97 22.99 -27.94
CA THR A 193 2.16 21.56 -28.27
C THR A 193 1.09 21.06 -29.26
N PRO A 194 1.45 20.60 -30.47
CA PRO A 194 0.52 19.93 -31.36
C PRO A 194 -0.15 18.74 -30.67
N VAL A 195 -1.44 18.55 -30.96
CA VAL A 195 -2.30 17.50 -30.40
C VAL A 195 -1.93 16.10 -30.93
N ASP A 196 -0.94 15.99 -31.82
CA ASP A 196 -0.33 14.72 -32.18
C ASP A 196 0.51 14.19 -31.00
N ALA A 197 -0.18 13.41 -30.15
CA ALA A 197 0.31 12.80 -28.92
C ALA A 197 1.39 11.76 -29.20
N ASN A 198 2.59 12.21 -29.56
CA ASN A 198 3.75 11.36 -29.54
C ASN A 198 4.17 11.12 -28.10
N TYR A 199 3.82 9.96 -27.55
CA TYR A 199 4.33 9.56 -26.24
C TYR A 199 5.86 9.55 -26.25
N LEU A 200 6.44 10.09 -25.18
CA LEU A 200 7.88 10.13 -25.02
C LEU A 200 8.44 8.71 -24.96
N ALA A 201 9.38 8.39 -25.85
CA ALA A 201 10.07 7.12 -25.82
C ALA A 201 10.97 7.02 -24.58
N ILE A 202 11.03 5.82 -23.99
CA ILE A 202 11.86 5.53 -22.82
C ILE A 202 12.74 4.31 -23.08
N ASN A 203 13.89 4.27 -22.42
CA ASN A 203 14.76 3.11 -22.45
C ASN A 203 14.19 2.00 -21.57
N ILE A 204 14.43 0.76 -21.97
CA ILE A 204 14.10 -0.43 -21.19
C ILE A 204 15.40 -1.13 -20.83
N ASN A 205 15.57 -1.47 -19.55
CA ASN A 205 16.68 -2.27 -19.07
C ASN A 205 16.13 -3.50 -18.34
N ILE A 206 16.66 -4.68 -18.64
CA ILE A 206 16.22 -5.95 -18.08
C ILE A 206 17.44 -6.64 -17.47
N ASN A 207 17.40 -6.87 -16.16
CA ASN A 207 18.49 -7.53 -15.42
C ASN A 207 19.87 -6.89 -15.68
N GLY A 208 19.93 -5.56 -15.80
CA GLY A 208 21.15 -4.81 -16.04
C GLY A 208 21.51 -4.62 -17.53
N GLN A 209 20.83 -5.28 -18.46
CA GLN A 209 21.08 -5.17 -19.90
C GLN A 209 20.07 -4.26 -20.60
N ASN A 210 20.53 -3.41 -21.50
CA ASN A 210 19.63 -2.57 -22.30
C ASN A 210 18.86 -3.43 -23.30
N TYR A 211 17.56 -3.17 -23.42
CA TYR A 211 16.69 -3.80 -24.39
C TYR A 211 16.60 -2.93 -25.64
N GLY A 212 16.65 -3.56 -26.82
CA GLY A 212 16.75 -2.85 -28.10
C GLY A 212 15.47 -2.11 -28.54
N GLU A 213 14.32 -2.47 -27.98
CA GLU A 213 13.06 -1.77 -28.22
C GLU A 213 12.79 -0.74 -27.12
N GLN A 214 12.11 0.35 -27.49
CA GLN A 214 11.76 1.41 -26.56
C GLN A 214 10.37 1.21 -25.96
N GLY A 215 10.23 1.61 -24.69
CA GLY A 215 8.93 1.80 -24.07
C GLY A 215 8.38 3.20 -24.38
N ILE A 216 7.23 3.50 -23.79
CA ILE A 216 6.63 4.84 -23.84
C ILE A 216 6.30 5.35 -22.44
N LEU A 217 6.30 6.67 -22.28
CA LEU A 217 5.88 7.34 -21.05
C LEU A 217 4.49 7.95 -21.24
N ILE A 218 3.54 7.54 -20.40
CA ILE A 218 2.17 8.07 -20.40
C ILE A 218 1.85 8.58 -18.99
N ASN A 219 1.62 9.88 -18.84
CA ASN A 219 1.35 10.53 -17.55
C ASN A 219 2.44 10.20 -16.50
N GLY A 220 3.71 10.21 -16.91
CA GLY A 220 4.86 9.88 -16.07
C GLY A 220 4.97 8.40 -15.67
N ASN A 221 4.12 7.52 -16.21
CA ASN A 221 4.19 6.08 -15.98
C ASN A 221 4.89 5.41 -17.16
N SER A 222 5.81 4.50 -16.87
CA SER A 222 6.47 3.69 -17.88
C SER A 222 5.55 2.59 -18.40
N TYR A 223 5.53 2.45 -19.71
CA TYR A 223 4.84 1.40 -20.44
C TYR A 223 5.85 0.68 -21.33
N ILE A 224 5.75 -0.65 -21.38
CA ILE A 224 6.63 -1.49 -22.21
C ILE A 224 5.80 -2.29 -23.23
N PRO A 225 6.40 -2.67 -24.38
CA PRO A 225 5.74 -3.50 -25.38
C PRO A 225 5.25 -4.83 -24.80
N VAL A 226 4.07 -5.29 -25.20
CA VAL A 226 3.51 -6.57 -24.74
C VAL A 226 4.37 -7.76 -25.19
N ASP A 227 5.01 -7.68 -26.37
CA ASP A 227 5.89 -8.73 -26.88
C ASP A 227 7.09 -8.99 -25.94
N LEU A 228 7.55 -7.95 -25.23
CA LEU A 228 8.57 -8.11 -24.19
C LEU A 228 8.01 -8.86 -22.98
N VAL A 229 6.77 -8.59 -22.59
CA VAL A 229 6.10 -9.31 -21.49
C VAL A 229 5.95 -10.79 -21.83
N ASP A 230 5.56 -11.11 -23.06
CA ASP A 230 5.46 -12.50 -23.54
C ASP A 230 6.83 -13.18 -23.59
N ARG A 231 7.89 -12.46 -23.98
CA ARG A 231 9.26 -12.96 -23.94
C ARG A 231 9.73 -13.30 -22.52
N LEU A 232 9.25 -12.56 -21.53
CA LEU A 232 9.49 -12.86 -20.11
C LEU A 232 8.59 -14.00 -19.58
N ARG A 233 7.74 -14.59 -20.42
CA ARG A 233 6.78 -15.66 -20.09
C ARG A 233 5.81 -15.26 -18.98
N ILE A 234 5.44 -13.98 -18.95
CA ILE A 234 4.49 -13.45 -17.97
C ILE A 234 3.08 -13.63 -18.51
N ASP A 235 2.30 -14.49 -17.85
CA ASP A 235 0.92 -14.75 -18.20
C ASP A 235 -0.01 -13.65 -17.66
N LEU A 236 -0.20 -12.61 -18.47
CA LEU A 236 -1.05 -11.46 -18.12
C LEU A 236 -2.53 -11.81 -17.90
N SER A 237 -2.99 -13.02 -18.22
CA SER A 237 -4.36 -13.45 -17.93
C SER A 237 -4.60 -13.70 -16.43
N ARG A 238 -3.53 -13.93 -15.65
CA ARG A 238 -3.61 -14.16 -14.20
C ARG A 238 -3.68 -12.87 -13.38
N GLY A 239 -3.39 -11.72 -13.99
CA GLY A 239 -3.46 -10.43 -13.31
C GLY A 239 -4.81 -9.75 -13.54
N SER A 240 -5.35 -9.15 -12.49
CA SER A 240 -6.59 -8.38 -12.57
C SER A 240 -6.32 -6.97 -13.10
N ASN A 241 -7.15 -6.49 -14.05
CA ASN A 241 -7.21 -5.08 -14.48
C ASN A 241 -5.87 -4.49 -14.96
N ILE A 242 -5.09 -5.26 -15.72
CA ILE A 242 -3.85 -4.79 -16.34
C ILE A 242 -4.16 -3.79 -17.46
N ASN A 243 -3.74 -2.55 -17.26
CA ASN A 243 -3.91 -1.47 -18.23
C ASN A 243 -3.08 -1.71 -19.50
N ARG A 244 -3.77 -1.74 -20.65
CA ARG A 244 -3.20 -1.88 -21.99
C ARG A 244 -3.54 -0.67 -22.83
N VAL A 245 -2.57 -0.18 -23.59
CA VAL A 245 -2.76 0.94 -24.53
C VAL A 245 -2.18 0.54 -25.88
N THR A 246 -2.93 0.76 -26.95
CA THR A 246 -2.41 0.60 -28.31
C THR A 246 -1.89 1.94 -28.81
N TYR A 247 -0.63 1.98 -29.23
CA TYR A 247 0.00 3.17 -29.80
C TYR A 247 0.89 2.77 -30.96
N ARG A 248 0.72 3.42 -32.11
CA ARG A 248 1.45 3.11 -33.36
C ARG A 248 1.43 1.61 -33.72
N ARG A 249 0.26 0.96 -33.54
CA ARG A 249 0.02 -0.48 -33.78
C ARG A 249 0.80 -1.43 -32.86
N ILE A 250 1.45 -0.92 -31.81
CA ILE A 250 2.07 -1.72 -30.75
C ILE A 250 1.18 -1.64 -29.51
N VAL A 251 0.95 -2.78 -28.87
CA VAL A 251 0.26 -2.85 -27.58
C VAL A 251 1.28 -2.71 -26.47
N TYR A 252 1.03 -1.78 -25.56
CA TYR A 252 1.88 -1.53 -24.41
C TYR A 252 1.15 -1.84 -23.11
N VAL A 253 1.91 -2.30 -22.11
CA VAL A 253 1.46 -2.59 -20.75
C VAL A 253 2.16 -1.65 -19.77
N LYS A 254 1.42 -1.13 -18.79
CA LYS A 254 2.01 -0.30 -17.73
C LYS A 254 2.97 -1.15 -16.90
N ALA A 255 4.26 -0.83 -16.93
CA ALA A 255 5.32 -1.71 -16.44
C ALA A 255 5.15 -2.09 -14.96
N ILE A 256 4.63 -1.16 -14.15
CA ILE A 256 4.46 -1.37 -12.71
C ILE A 256 3.40 -2.41 -12.34
N GLU A 257 2.49 -2.74 -13.26
CA GLU A 257 1.51 -3.83 -13.09
C GLU A 257 2.22 -5.20 -13.08
N LEU A 258 3.41 -5.30 -13.70
CA LEU A 258 4.19 -6.54 -13.74
C LEU A 258 4.72 -6.97 -12.37
N ARG A 259 4.64 -6.08 -11.37
CA ARG A 259 4.89 -6.44 -9.98
C ARG A 259 4.08 -7.66 -9.57
N GLU A 260 2.83 -7.80 -9.99
CA GLU A 260 1.99 -8.96 -9.60
C GLU A 260 2.57 -10.32 -10.06
N PHE A 261 3.54 -10.30 -10.97
CA PHE A 261 4.21 -11.47 -11.52
C PHE A 261 5.65 -11.63 -11.02
N ASN A 262 5.94 -11.11 -9.83
CA ASN A 262 7.26 -11.13 -9.21
C ASN A 262 8.36 -10.44 -10.03
N ILE A 263 7.99 -9.39 -10.79
CA ILE A 263 8.96 -8.54 -11.48
C ILE A 263 9.17 -7.27 -10.66
N SER A 264 10.41 -6.98 -10.27
CA SER A 264 10.72 -5.66 -9.73
C SER A 264 10.84 -4.63 -10.83
N ILE A 265 10.28 -3.47 -10.53
CA ILE A 265 10.24 -2.34 -11.44
C ILE A 265 10.87 -1.16 -10.72
N ALA A 266 11.81 -0.50 -11.38
CA ALA A 266 12.40 0.76 -10.93
C ALA A 266 12.42 1.78 -12.07
N TRP A 267 12.39 3.05 -11.71
CA TRP A 267 12.45 4.16 -12.65
C TRP A 267 13.72 4.99 -12.44
N ASP A 268 14.46 5.20 -13.51
CA ASP A 268 15.62 6.09 -13.56
C ASP A 268 15.24 7.34 -14.35
N SER A 269 14.96 8.42 -13.63
CA SER A 269 14.52 9.68 -14.24
C SER A 269 15.62 10.37 -15.05
N SER A 270 16.90 10.15 -14.71
CA SER A 270 18.03 10.80 -15.37
C SER A 270 18.24 10.28 -16.79
N THR A 271 18.07 8.97 -16.97
CA THR A 271 18.24 8.29 -18.26
C THR A 271 16.91 7.95 -18.94
N LYS A 272 15.79 8.30 -18.31
CA LYS A 272 14.43 7.91 -18.72
C LYS A 272 14.35 6.41 -18.99
N THR A 273 14.81 5.61 -18.03
CA THR A 273 14.91 4.15 -18.15
C THR A 273 13.99 3.46 -17.16
N VAL A 274 13.11 2.58 -17.67
CA VAL A 274 12.45 1.59 -16.83
C VAL A 274 13.36 0.38 -16.68
N LYS A 275 13.68 0.03 -15.42
CA LYS A 275 14.51 -1.13 -15.07
C LYS A 275 13.60 -2.24 -14.58
N LEU A 276 13.64 -3.37 -15.26
CA LEU A 276 12.96 -4.61 -14.90
C LEU A 276 13.98 -5.58 -14.34
N ARG A 277 13.65 -6.21 -13.21
CA ARG A 277 14.36 -7.40 -12.74
C ARG A 277 13.39 -8.57 -12.75
N SER A 278 13.73 -9.57 -13.57
CA SER A 278 12.97 -10.80 -13.74
C SER A 278 13.71 -12.03 -13.24
N VAL A 279 15.03 -11.93 -13.06
CA VAL A 279 15.84 -12.97 -12.42
C VAL A 279 15.70 -12.81 -10.91
N LEU A 280 14.95 -13.72 -10.31
CA LEU A 280 14.78 -13.81 -8.86
C LEU A 280 16.03 -14.43 -8.24
N ALA A 281 16.54 -13.84 -7.16
CA ALA A 281 17.59 -14.45 -6.33
C ALA A 281 17.04 -15.59 -5.44
N ILE A 282 15.74 -15.88 -5.55
CA ILE A 282 14.96 -16.76 -4.68
C ILE A 282 14.07 -17.68 -5.52
N CYS A 283 13.72 -18.84 -4.97
CA CYS A 283 12.79 -19.77 -5.64
C CYS A 283 11.34 -19.23 -5.55
N ALA A 284 10.75 -18.88 -6.70
CA ALA A 284 9.39 -18.34 -6.77
C ALA A 284 8.33 -19.25 -6.13
N GLY A 285 8.48 -20.57 -6.23
CA GLY A 285 7.54 -21.55 -5.67
C GLY A 285 7.55 -21.68 -4.14
N HIS A 286 8.50 -21.04 -3.45
CA HIS A 286 8.59 -21.06 -1.98
C HIS A 286 8.37 -19.67 -1.36
N ILE A 287 8.06 -18.65 -2.18
CA ILE A 287 8.02 -17.26 -1.73
C ILE A 287 6.91 -16.98 -0.69
N ASP A 288 5.88 -17.81 -0.69
CA ASP A 288 4.69 -17.71 0.16
C ASP A 288 4.55 -18.88 1.16
N GLN A 289 5.52 -19.81 1.20
CA GLN A 289 5.49 -20.98 2.07
C GLN A 289 6.08 -20.65 3.44
N ILE A 290 5.32 -20.90 4.51
CA ILE A 290 5.76 -20.60 5.88
C ILE A 290 6.91 -21.51 6.31
N ILE A 291 6.87 -22.79 5.93
CA ILE A 291 7.99 -23.73 6.10
C ILE A 291 8.92 -23.60 4.89
N SER A 292 9.85 -22.66 4.99
CA SER A 292 10.90 -22.40 4.00
C SER A 292 12.02 -21.57 4.65
N ASN A 293 13.06 -21.23 3.88
CA ASN A 293 14.16 -20.40 4.37
C ASN A 293 13.95 -18.93 3.99
N GLY A 294 14.11 -18.03 4.95
CA GLY A 294 14.25 -16.61 4.63
C GLY A 294 15.59 -16.34 3.94
N SER A 295 15.63 -15.29 3.11
CA SER A 295 16.77 -14.92 2.28
C SER A 295 17.46 -13.63 2.75
N THR A 296 16.84 -12.86 3.64
CA THR A 296 17.43 -11.59 4.09
C THR A 296 18.44 -11.77 5.23
N THR A 297 19.40 -10.85 5.27
CA THR A 297 20.37 -10.68 6.34
C THR A 297 19.79 -9.85 7.49
N GLU A 298 20.40 -9.96 8.66
CA GLU A 298 20.03 -9.17 9.84
C GLU A 298 20.10 -7.67 9.56
N VAL A 299 21.13 -7.21 8.85
CA VAL A 299 21.31 -5.80 8.48
C VAL A 299 20.17 -5.33 7.56
N GLN A 300 19.73 -6.14 6.61
CA GLN A 300 18.60 -5.80 5.73
C GLN A 300 17.29 -5.68 6.53
N LEU A 301 17.04 -6.60 7.47
CA LEU A 301 15.89 -6.52 8.38
C LEU A 301 15.96 -5.27 9.28
N GLN A 302 17.13 -4.94 9.84
CA GLN A 302 17.34 -3.73 10.64
C GLN A 302 17.08 -2.46 9.83
N LEU A 303 17.59 -2.37 8.60
CA LEU A 303 17.36 -1.23 7.71
C LEU A 303 15.89 -1.09 7.34
N PHE A 304 15.22 -2.20 7.01
CA PHE A 304 13.79 -2.19 6.70
C PHE A 304 12.96 -1.69 7.88
N LEU A 305 13.27 -2.16 9.09
CA LEU A 305 12.60 -1.72 10.31
C LEU A 305 12.85 -0.25 10.60
N ARG A 306 14.10 0.23 10.53
CA ARG A 306 14.46 1.63 10.77
C ARG A 306 13.81 2.58 9.78
N ASN A 307 13.76 2.21 8.50
CA ASN A 307 13.12 3.02 7.45
C ASN A 307 11.60 3.16 7.66
N ASN A 308 10.98 2.21 8.34
CA ASN A 308 9.55 2.24 8.63
C ASN A 308 9.24 2.70 10.06
N ASN A 309 10.17 2.62 11.01
CA ASN A 309 10.11 3.12 12.39
C ASN A 309 11.53 3.41 12.90
N GLU A 310 11.95 4.67 12.84
CA GLU A 310 13.30 5.09 13.21
C GLU A 310 13.67 4.76 14.66
N ASN A 311 12.67 4.69 15.56
CA ASN A 311 12.87 4.41 16.98
C ASN A 311 12.81 2.93 17.35
N ALA A 312 12.47 2.04 16.41
CA ALA A 312 12.23 0.63 16.72
C ALA A 312 13.44 -0.05 17.37
N LEU A 313 14.64 0.22 16.85
CA LEU A 313 15.87 -0.42 17.31
C LEU A 313 16.37 0.10 18.67
N ASN A 314 15.80 1.19 19.20
CA ASN A 314 16.18 1.72 20.51
C ASN A 314 15.76 0.78 21.64
N GLN A 315 14.57 0.17 21.52
CA GLN A 315 14.04 -0.80 22.48
C GLN A 315 14.20 -2.25 21.99
N PHE A 316 14.19 -2.47 20.68
CA PHE A 316 14.09 -3.79 20.08
C PHE A 316 15.26 -4.09 19.12
N GLY A 317 16.48 -3.65 19.47
CA GLY A 317 17.68 -3.78 18.62
C GLY A 317 17.96 -5.22 18.16
N ASP A 318 17.72 -6.20 19.03
CA ASP A 318 18.00 -7.62 18.74
C ASP A 318 16.90 -8.32 17.94
N ILE A 319 15.73 -7.72 17.72
CA ILE A 319 14.57 -8.41 17.11
C ILE A 319 14.90 -9.06 15.76
N PRO A 320 15.56 -8.38 14.80
CA PRO A 320 16.00 -8.99 13.55
C PRO A 320 16.83 -10.27 13.74
N LYS A 321 17.76 -10.26 14.70
CA LYS A 321 18.60 -11.41 15.03
C LYS A 321 17.76 -12.56 15.62
N LEU A 322 16.89 -12.24 16.57
CA LEU A 322 16.04 -13.23 17.25
C LEU A 322 15.14 -13.98 16.27
N TYR A 323 14.51 -13.28 15.31
CA TYR A 323 13.68 -13.92 14.29
C TYR A 323 14.48 -14.89 13.43
N ARG A 324 15.69 -14.50 13.00
CA ARG A 324 16.55 -15.39 12.20
C ARG A 324 16.92 -16.64 12.98
N GLU A 325 17.35 -16.50 14.23
CA GLU A 325 17.80 -17.63 15.04
C GLU A 325 16.66 -18.59 15.40
N GLU A 326 15.56 -18.09 15.96
CA GLU A 326 14.44 -18.95 16.41
C GLU A 326 13.72 -19.60 15.21
N ALA A 327 13.54 -18.88 14.10
CA ALA A 327 12.87 -19.43 12.93
C ALA A 327 13.74 -20.48 12.20
N THR A 328 15.06 -20.28 12.11
CA THR A 328 15.98 -21.27 11.52
C THR A 328 15.94 -22.60 12.26
N LEU A 329 15.85 -22.57 13.59
CA LEU A 329 15.76 -23.79 14.40
C LEU A 329 14.49 -24.60 14.12
N GLU A 330 13.37 -23.92 13.87
CA GLU A 330 12.07 -24.56 13.68
C GLU A 330 11.74 -24.83 12.20
N GLY A 331 12.56 -24.35 11.26
CA GLY A 331 12.34 -24.46 9.81
C GLY A 331 11.27 -23.50 9.29
N VAL A 332 11.03 -22.39 10.00
CA VAL A 332 10.08 -21.35 9.62
C VAL A 332 10.82 -20.23 8.88
N ASN A 333 10.18 -19.65 7.86
CA ASN A 333 10.75 -18.54 7.12
C ASN A 333 10.81 -17.27 7.98
N HIS A 334 12.02 -16.86 8.36
CA HIS A 334 12.23 -15.68 9.21
C HIS A 334 11.76 -14.37 8.57
N ASP A 335 11.79 -14.25 7.23
CA ASP A 335 11.35 -13.03 6.55
C ASP A 335 9.82 -12.89 6.63
N ILE A 336 9.09 -14.00 6.46
CA ILE A 336 7.63 -14.04 6.60
C ILE A 336 7.24 -13.71 8.04
N ALA A 337 7.83 -14.39 9.03
CA ALA A 337 7.55 -14.17 10.44
C ALA A 337 7.89 -12.72 10.87
N PHE A 338 8.99 -12.17 10.36
CA PHE A 338 9.38 -10.79 10.61
C PHE A 338 8.40 -9.78 9.98
N CYS A 339 7.97 -10.01 8.73
CA CYS A 339 6.97 -9.17 8.07
C CYS A 339 5.60 -9.24 8.75
N GLN A 340 5.19 -10.43 9.21
CA GLN A 340 3.99 -10.60 10.01
C GLN A 340 4.10 -9.82 11.32
N MET A 341 5.23 -9.87 12.02
CA MET A 341 5.47 -9.04 13.20
C MET A 341 5.36 -7.55 12.89
N CYS A 342 5.93 -7.10 11.76
CA CYS A 342 5.82 -5.71 11.35
C CYS A 342 4.36 -5.29 11.13
N LEU A 343 3.52 -6.18 10.59
CA LEU A 343 2.09 -5.96 10.43
C LEU A 343 1.38 -5.87 11.80
N GLU A 344 1.55 -6.88 12.64
CA GLU A 344 0.90 -7.02 13.95
C GLU A 344 1.22 -5.87 14.91
N THR A 345 2.47 -5.42 14.90
CA THR A 345 2.96 -4.40 15.84
C THR A 345 3.01 -3.00 15.25
N GLY A 346 2.66 -2.83 13.98
CA GLY A 346 2.85 -1.55 13.27
C GLY A 346 4.32 -1.13 13.20
N PHE A 347 5.21 -2.07 12.92
CA PHE A 347 6.67 -1.95 12.97
C PHE A 347 7.20 -1.61 14.38
N LEU A 348 6.79 -2.39 15.38
CA LEU A 348 7.18 -2.24 16.79
C LEU A 348 6.77 -0.90 17.43
N ARG A 349 5.77 -0.23 16.86
CA ARG A 349 5.15 0.95 17.50
C ARG A 349 4.20 0.53 18.60
N PHE A 350 3.52 -0.59 18.39
CA PHE A 350 2.37 -1.03 19.16
C PHE A 350 1.25 0.03 19.12
N GLY A 351 0.03 -0.36 19.45
CA GLY A 351 -1.11 0.56 19.31
C GLY A 351 -2.49 -0.08 19.45
N GLY A 352 -2.57 -1.40 19.35
CA GLY A 352 -3.72 -2.14 19.86
C GLY A 352 -3.58 -2.40 21.37
N ASP A 353 -4.27 -3.45 21.82
CA ASP A 353 -4.31 -3.84 23.23
C ASP A 353 -2.97 -4.40 23.75
N ILE A 354 -2.08 -4.79 22.83
CA ILE A 354 -0.76 -5.35 23.16
C ILE A 354 0.26 -4.24 23.38
N LYS A 355 0.89 -4.27 24.54
CA LYS A 355 1.92 -3.32 24.98
C LYS A 355 3.33 -3.85 24.65
N PRO A 356 4.31 -2.96 24.40
CA PRO A 356 5.71 -3.33 24.13
C PRO A 356 6.32 -4.30 25.17
N LEU A 357 6.00 -4.10 26.46
CA LEU A 357 6.54 -4.89 27.57
C LEU A 357 6.04 -6.34 27.60
N GLN A 358 4.97 -6.67 26.87
CA GLN A 358 4.44 -8.03 26.82
C GLN A 358 5.27 -8.95 25.92
N ASN A 359 6.20 -8.41 25.11
CA ASN A 359 6.99 -9.17 24.13
C ASN A 359 6.12 -10.04 23.19
N ASN A 360 4.85 -9.68 23.00
CA ASN A 360 3.94 -10.39 22.12
C ASN A 360 3.94 -9.73 20.74
N PHE A 361 4.79 -10.25 19.87
CA PHE A 361 5.05 -9.67 18.56
C PHE A 361 4.08 -10.14 17.46
N ALA A 362 3.14 -11.02 17.81
CA ALA A 362 2.34 -11.75 16.84
C ALA A 362 0.84 -11.75 17.14
N GLY A 363 0.40 -10.94 18.12
CA GLY A 363 -1.03 -10.86 18.42
C GLY A 363 -1.59 -12.04 19.22
N LEU A 364 -0.74 -12.89 19.83
CA LEU A 364 -1.20 -14.16 20.39
C LEU A 364 -2.14 -13.96 21.58
N GLY A 365 -3.28 -14.66 21.58
CA GLY A 365 -4.20 -14.69 22.71
C GLY A 365 -3.70 -15.55 23.87
N GLY A 366 -4.24 -15.31 25.07
CA GLY A 366 -4.02 -16.20 26.23
C GLY A 366 -4.74 -17.56 26.13
N ILE A 367 -4.53 -18.40 27.15
CA ILE A 367 -5.12 -19.74 27.26
C ILE A 367 -6.62 -19.68 27.58
N SER A 368 -7.06 -18.72 28.39
CA SER A 368 -8.43 -18.62 28.91
C SER A 368 -9.47 -18.19 27.88
N GLY A 369 -9.05 -17.79 26.67
CA GLY A 369 -9.95 -17.21 25.66
C GLY A 369 -10.59 -15.88 26.10
N GLY A 370 -10.16 -15.32 27.23
CA GLY A 370 -10.57 -14.00 27.70
C GLY A 370 -9.87 -12.87 26.96
N ALA A 371 -10.15 -11.63 27.36
CA ALA A 371 -9.60 -10.42 26.74
C ALA A 371 -8.08 -10.25 26.91
N GLU A 372 -7.41 -11.11 27.68
CA GLU A 372 -5.98 -10.99 27.96
C GLU A 372 -5.13 -11.63 26.85
N ALA A 373 -4.32 -10.80 26.19
CA ALA A 373 -3.29 -11.25 25.28
C ALA A 373 -2.15 -11.97 26.02
N ALA A 374 -1.48 -12.92 25.36
CA ALA A 374 -0.32 -13.58 25.89
C ALA A 374 0.81 -12.56 26.19
N SER A 375 1.62 -12.86 27.21
CA SER A 375 2.78 -12.06 27.59
C SER A 375 3.97 -12.97 27.86
N PHE A 376 5.16 -12.55 27.46
CA PHE A 376 6.37 -13.37 27.50
C PHE A 376 7.46 -12.67 28.28
N SER A 377 8.24 -13.46 29.04
CA SER A 377 9.28 -12.96 29.96
C SER A 377 10.44 -12.25 29.27
N SER A 378 10.65 -12.51 27.98
CA SER A 378 11.67 -11.84 27.19
C SER A 378 11.29 -11.79 25.71
N ALA A 379 11.95 -10.91 24.96
CA ALA A 379 11.78 -10.80 23.52
C ALA A 379 12.04 -12.14 22.80
N ARG A 380 13.06 -12.89 23.22
CA ARG A 380 13.37 -14.21 22.65
C ARG A 380 12.22 -15.20 22.81
N ILE A 381 11.64 -15.28 24.01
CA ILE A 381 10.52 -16.20 24.27
C ILE A 381 9.28 -15.78 23.47
N GLY A 382 9.03 -14.47 23.33
CA GLY A 382 7.97 -13.95 22.48
C GLY A 382 8.14 -14.28 21.00
N VAL A 383 9.36 -14.13 20.46
CA VAL A 383 9.69 -14.55 19.09
C VAL A 383 9.54 -16.05 18.94
N ARG A 384 10.02 -16.86 19.89
CA ARG A 384 9.86 -18.32 19.86
C ARG A 384 8.39 -18.72 19.81
N ALA A 385 7.54 -18.13 20.66
CA ALA A 385 6.11 -18.41 20.66
C ALA A 385 5.46 -18.08 19.30
N HIS A 386 5.83 -16.96 18.69
CA HIS A 386 5.38 -16.62 17.34
C HIS A 386 5.80 -17.70 16.32
N ILE A 387 7.08 -18.08 16.30
CA ILE A 387 7.59 -19.10 15.38
C ILE A 387 6.89 -20.45 15.59
N GLN A 388 6.67 -20.86 16.83
CA GLN A 388 5.94 -22.09 17.16
C GLN A 388 4.49 -22.02 16.67
N HIS A 389 3.82 -20.88 16.81
CA HIS A 389 2.45 -20.70 16.33
C HIS A 389 2.39 -20.81 14.80
N LEU A 390 3.32 -20.17 14.08
CA LEU A 390 3.44 -20.31 12.63
C LEU A 390 3.70 -21.76 12.19
N LYS A 391 4.62 -22.46 12.88
CA LYS A 391 4.87 -23.88 12.64
C LYS A 391 3.63 -24.73 12.91
N ALA A 392 2.84 -24.39 13.92
CA ALA A 392 1.58 -25.05 14.20
C ALA A 392 0.63 -24.97 13.00
N TYR A 393 0.45 -23.78 12.43
CA TYR A 393 -0.36 -23.59 11.23
C TYR A 393 0.20 -24.33 10.00
N ALA A 394 1.51 -24.32 9.81
CA ALA A 394 2.10 -24.69 8.53
C ALA A 394 2.62 -26.13 8.42
N SER A 395 2.82 -26.83 9.55
CA SER A 395 3.52 -28.13 9.57
C SER A 395 2.86 -29.17 10.47
N LEU A 396 3.13 -30.44 10.22
CA LEU A 396 2.85 -31.56 11.14
C LEU A 396 4.09 -31.97 11.97
N GLU A 397 5.27 -31.47 11.63
CA GLU A 397 6.53 -31.81 12.30
C GLU A 397 6.54 -31.34 13.77
N PRO A 398 7.13 -32.12 14.69
CA PRO A 398 7.25 -31.71 16.10
C PRO A 398 8.08 -30.44 16.25
N LEU A 399 7.92 -29.76 17.39
CA LEU A 399 8.80 -28.65 17.77
C LEU A 399 10.22 -29.16 18.01
N VAL A 400 11.20 -28.33 17.67
CA VAL A 400 12.61 -28.59 18.02
C VAL A 400 12.90 -28.05 19.42
N GLN A 401 12.35 -26.90 19.76
CA GLN A 401 12.48 -26.25 21.07
C GLN A 401 11.30 -26.55 22.00
N GLU A 402 11.47 -26.29 23.29
CA GLU A 402 10.41 -26.37 24.30
C GLU A 402 9.21 -25.48 23.94
N GLU A 403 7.99 -26.01 24.08
CA GLU A 403 6.73 -25.29 23.81
C GLU A 403 6.56 -24.10 24.77
N VAL A 404 6.49 -22.90 24.20
CA VAL A 404 6.21 -21.64 24.92
C VAL A 404 4.99 -20.91 24.35
N ASP A 405 4.49 -21.31 23.18
CA ASP A 405 3.23 -20.82 22.64
C ASP A 405 2.04 -21.40 23.44
N PRO A 406 1.30 -20.57 24.20
CA PRO A 406 0.21 -21.03 25.05
C PRO A 406 -0.96 -21.66 24.27
N ARG A 407 -1.02 -21.42 22.96
CA ARG A 407 -2.12 -21.86 22.09
C ARG A 407 -1.73 -22.93 21.10
N PHE A 408 -0.48 -23.38 21.12
CA PHE A 408 0.06 -24.33 20.16
C PHE A 408 -0.82 -25.56 19.96
N ARG A 409 -1.21 -26.21 21.07
CA ARG A 409 -2.08 -27.40 21.07
C ARG A 409 -3.52 -27.20 20.56
N PHE A 410 -3.98 -25.95 20.44
CA PHE A 410 -5.34 -25.65 19.97
C PHE A 410 -5.39 -25.38 18.47
N VAL A 411 -4.25 -25.20 17.81
CA VAL A 411 -4.18 -25.04 16.36
C VAL A 411 -4.26 -26.42 15.71
N THR A 412 -5.16 -26.58 14.73
CA THR A 412 -5.14 -27.76 13.87
C THR A 412 -3.86 -27.73 13.04
N ARG A 413 -2.95 -28.67 13.35
CA ARG A 413 -1.61 -28.70 12.77
C ARG A 413 -1.64 -28.80 11.25
N GLY A 414 -0.84 -27.99 10.55
CA GLY A 414 -0.70 -28.04 9.09
C GLY A 414 -1.90 -27.51 8.28
N VAL A 415 -2.83 -26.79 8.91
CA VAL A 415 -4.05 -26.24 8.26
C VAL A 415 -3.80 -25.07 7.30
N ALA A 416 -2.66 -24.38 7.43
CA ALA A 416 -2.26 -23.26 6.59
C ALA A 416 -0.75 -23.28 6.26
N PRO A 417 -0.30 -24.13 5.32
CA PRO A 417 1.08 -24.15 4.84
C PRO A 417 1.59 -22.85 4.21
N SER A 418 0.73 -22.06 3.56
CA SER A 418 1.09 -20.80 2.92
C SER A 418 0.55 -19.56 3.66
N VAL A 419 1.19 -18.41 3.43
CA VAL A 419 0.82 -17.11 4.03
C VAL A 419 -0.63 -16.72 3.71
N ASP A 420 -1.12 -17.01 2.50
CA ASP A 420 -2.50 -16.71 2.11
C ASP A 420 -3.52 -17.49 2.94
N GLN A 421 -3.17 -18.69 3.38
CA GLN A 421 -4.07 -19.53 4.19
C GLN A 421 -4.16 -19.06 5.64
N LEU A 422 -3.33 -18.09 6.07
CA LEU A 422 -3.48 -17.43 7.38
C LEU A 422 -4.69 -16.49 7.41
N SER A 423 -5.14 -15.99 6.25
CA SER A 423 -6.35 -15.18 6.14
C SER A 423 -7.59 -15.94 6.63
N GLY A 424 -8.38 -15.31 7.49
CA GLY A 424 -9.54 -15.94 8.14
C GLY A 424 -9.20 -17.04 9.15
N ARG A 425 -7.92 -17.27 9.47
CA ARG A 425 -7.47 -18.30 10.43
C ARG A 425 -6.66 -17.70 11.56
N TRP A 426 -5.56 -17.05 11.21
CA TRP A 426 -4.75 -16.27 12.14
C TRP A 426 -5.47 -14.97 12.51
N SER A 427 -6.00 -14.30 11.49
CA SER A 427 -6.76 -13.05 11.61
C SER A 427 -8.11 -13.20 10.94
N ALA A 428 -9.15 -12.55 11.45
CA ALA A 428 -10.46 -12.48 10.80
C ALA A 428 -10.43 -11.71 9.46
N ASP A 429 -9.37 -10.94 9.23
CA ASP A 429 -9.11 -10.22 8.00
C ASP A 429 -8.81 -11.20 6.84
N LEU A 430 -9.63 -11.14 5.79
CA LEU A 430 -9.46 -11.98 4.61
C LEU A 430 -8.28 -11.54 3.73
N ASP A 431 -7.83 -10.29 3.87
CA ASP A 431 -6.65 -9.76 3.17
C ASP A 431 -5.35 -9.92 3.98
N TYR A 432 -5.39 -10.60 5.12
CA TYR A 432 -4.24 -10.72 6.03
C TYR A 432 -2.99 -11.26 5.33
N GLY A 433 -3.11 -12.37 4.61
CA GLY A 433 -2.01 -12.94 3.83
C GLY A 433 -1.50 -11.99 2.74
N THR A 434 -2.40 -11.28 2.05
CA THR A 434 -2.06 -10.25 1.06
C THR A 434 -1.24 -9.12 1.68
N LYS A 435 -1.59 -8.65 2.89
CA LYS A 435 -0.87 -7.60 3.62
C LYS A 435 0.54 -8.05 4.01
N ILE A 436 0.70 -9.31 4.47
CA ILE A 436 2.02 -9.88 4.76
C ILE A 436 2.86 -9.96 3.50
N LYS A 437 2.31 -10.48 2.39
CA LYS A 437 3.01 -10.56 1.10
C LYS A 437 3.42 -9.18 0.58
N ALA A 438 2.59 -8.15 0.78
CA ALA A 438 2.94 -6.78 0.42
C ALA A 438 4.18 -6.29 1.18
N LEU A 439 4.26 -6.54 2.50
CA LEU A 439 5.42 -6.21 3.32
C LEU A 439 6.67 -7.01 2.91
N PHE A 440 6.50 -8.31 2.72
CA PHE A 440 7.56 -9.21 2.28
C PHE A 440 8.18 -8.76 0.96
N LYS A 441 7.32 -8.36 0.01
CA LYS A 441 7.77 -7.83 -1.27
C LYS A 441 8.56 -6.53 -1.13
N ARG A 442 8.08 -5.59 -0.31
CA ARG A 442 8.81 -4.34 -0.02
C ARG A 442 10.17 -4.63 0.62
N LEU A 443 10.22 -5.58 1.54
CA LEU A 443 11.48 -6.03 2.15
C LEU A 443 12.44 -6.54 1.07
N TYR A 444 11.98 -7.41 0.17
CA TYR A 444 12.83 -8.01 -0.86
C TYR A 444 13.28 -7.01 -1.93
N GLU A 445 12.41 -6.08 -2.33
CA GLU A 445 12.75 -4.96 -3.20
C GLU A 445 13.84 -4.08 -2.56
N SER A 446 13.68 -3.73 -1.28
CA SER A 446 14.66 -2.93 -0.54
C SER A 446 16.00 -3.65 -0.31
N ALA A 447 15.94 -4.98 -0.21
CA ALA A 447 17.10 -5.85 -0.06
C ALA A 447 17.79 -6.17 -1.41
N GLY A 448 17.17 -5.82 -2.55
CA GLY A 448 17.65 -6.13 -3.89
C GLY A 448 17.59 -7.62 -4.23
N LEU A 449 16.67 -8.37 -3.61
CA LEU A 449 16.48 -9.81 -3.85
C LEU A 449 15.52 -10.10 -5.01
N ILE A 450 14.62 -9.16 -5.29
CA ILE A 450 13.70 -9.20 -6.42
C ILE A 450 13.80 -7.98 -7.28
#